data_AF-A0A969I7B4-F1
#
_entry.id   AF-A0A969I7B4-F1
#
_cell.length_a   1.000
_cell.length_b   1.000
_cell.length_c   1.000
_cell.angle_alpha   90.00
_cell.angle_beta   90.00
_cell.angle_gamma   90.00
#
_symmetry.space_group_name_H-M   'P 1'
#
loop_
_entity.id
_entity.type
_entity.pdbx_description
1 polymer ?
#
loop_
_entity_poly.entity_id
_entity_poly.type
_entity_poly.pdbx_seq_one_letter_code
_entity_poly.pdbx_strand_id
1 'polypeptide(L)'
;MERLAESRHGGPACSRAHGFTRELSDLIDADYPESSLFVLKEPRLCRLVPFYAQLLREKGIEARYLLAIRNPLAVIHSLSDRDGIWPGRVALLWLRHALDSEYATRNASRAIVSFEQVLHDWRPVMQRAGARISLRWPRPFDDAAADITAFLTGEMQHFAPSRRELAARDDVPAWVRQAYRALLDLEINPDDDAAIATLDAIRGAFDAASPMFADALQREVDTRRAELAAARADVAAKATRIKQLDVDVAGLGSEIAKRDASIGGLKAEIAARDEKLAFGEGTIKGLTAQVTAQREEIAHLAAELTRMRDGLSGTAPNYAQTSRAVAADGT
;
A
#
# COMPACT_ATOMS: atom_id res chain seq x y z
N MET A 1 -23.53 39.50 49.39
CA MET A 1 -24.88 39.27 48.83
C MET A 1 -24.98 40.28 47.71
N GLU A 2 -24.62 39.96 46.47
CA GLU A 2 -25.25 38.96 45.62
C GLU A 2 -24.24 38.58 44.51
N ARG A 3 -24.19 37.29 44.19
CA ARG A 3 -23.30 36.71 43.17
C ARG A 3 -23.98 36.88 41.82
N LEU A 4 -23.24 37.34 40.82
CA LEU A 4 -23.51 36.97 39.43
C LEU A 4 -22.29 36.24 38.89
N ALA A 5 -22.37 34.92 39.03
CA ALA A 5 -21.65 33.97 38.23
C ALA A 5 -22.31 33.85 36.84
N GLU A 6 -21.58 33.23 35.91
CA GLU A 6 -21.90 32.91 34.51
C GLU A 6 -21.41 33.99 33.52
N SER A 7 -20.48 33.69 32.61
CA SER A 7 -20.54 32.56 31.67
C SER A 7 -19.22 31.78 31.58
N ARG A 8 -19.24 30.53 32.04
CA ARG A 8 -18.28 29.48 31.69
C ARG A 8 -18.85 28.70 30.50
N HIS A 9 -18.79 29.22 29.29
CA HIS A 9 -19.08 28.45 28.07
C HIS A 9 -17.98 28.65 27.02
N GLY A 10 -16.75 28.27 27.38
CA GLY A 10 -15.72 27.98 26.39
C GLY A 10 -15.98 26.59 25.79
N GLY A 11 -16.42 26.53 24.53
CA GLY A 11 -16.62 25.26 23.83
C GLY A 11 -15.33 24.40 23.74
N PRO A 12 -15.40 23.16 23.24
CA PRO A 12 -14.27 22.22 23.21
C PRO A 12 -13.04 22.72 22.42
N ALA A 13 -13.21 23.68 21.50
CA ALA A 13 -12.11 24.36 20.82
C ALA A 13 -11.34 25.33 21.75
N CYS A 14 -12.05 25.98 22.68
CA CYS A 14 -11.48 26.92 23.64
C CYS A 14 -10.63 26.18 24.68
N SER A 15 -11.09 25.06 25.23
CA SER A 15 -10.30 24.28 26.19
C SER A 15 -9.03 23.66 25.59
N ARG A 16 -9.10 23.20 24.33
CA ARG A 16 -7.92 22.68 23.61
C ARG A 16 -6.91 23.76 23.25
N ALA A 17 -7.37 24.93 22.81
CA ALA A 17 -6.48 26.06 22.50
C ALA A 17 -5.69 26.51 23.74
N HIS A 18 -6.35 26.62 24.90
CA HIS A 18 -5.68 26.93 26.18
C HIS A 18 -4.67 25.84 26.61
N GLY A 19 -4.95 24.57 26.29
CA GLY A 19 -4.01 23.46 26.51
C GLY A 19 -2.71 23.64 25.72
N PHE A 20 -2.81 23.95 24.42
CA PHE A 20 -1.65 24.19 23.57
C PHE A 20 -0.87 25.45 23.94
N THR A 21 -1.53 26.53 24.37
CA THR A 21 -0.84 27.74 24.86
C THR A 21 0.06 27.43 26.05
N ARG A 22 -0.43 26.62 27.01
CA ARG A 22 0.36 26.23 28.18
C ARG A 22 1.55 25.35 27.80
N GLU A 23 1.32 24.31 27.01
CA GLU A 23 2.37 23.39 26.57
C GLU A 23 3.48 24.14 25.80
N LEU A 24 3.12 25.06 24.92
CA LEU A 24 4.09 25.87 24.19
C LEU A 24 4.80 26.90 25.08
N SER A 25 4.12 27.46 26.09
CA SER A 25 4.76 28.32 27.09
C SER A 25 5.82 27.53 27.87
N ASP A 26 5.47 26.35 28.35
CA ASP A 26 6.37 25.49 29.14
C ASP A 26 7.56 25.05 28.29
N LEU A 27 7.34 24.77 27.00
CA LEU A 27 8.42 24.44 26.05
C LEU A 27 9.37 25.62 25.83
N ILE A 28 8.86 26.85 25.68
CA ILE A 28 9.71 28.04 25.54
C ILE A 28 10.59 28.22 26.79
N ASP A 29 10.03 28.02 27.99
CA ASP A 29 10.79 28.14 29.24
C ASP A 29 11.85 27.05 29.38
N ALA A 30 11.54 25.83 28.94
CA ALA A 30 12.45 24.69 28.98
C ALA A 30 13.58 24.78 27.95
N ASP A 31 13.29 25.23 26.73
CA ASP A 31 14.24 25.26 25.62
C ASP A 31 15.16 26.49 25.67
N TYR A 32 14.71 27.59 26.28
CA TYR A 32 15.43 28.87 26.33
C TYR A 32 15.60 29.42 27.75
N PRO A 33 16.09 28.62 28.72
CA PRO A 33 16.25 29.08 30.08
C PRO A 33 17.27 30.24 30.12
N GLU A 34 16.92 31.33 30.81
CA GLU A 34 17.79 32.50 31.02
C GLU A 34 18.31 33.18 29.74
N SER A 35 17.74 32.86 28.57
CA SER A 35 18.20 33.38 27.28
C SER A 35 17.65 34.79 27.04
N SER A 36 18.54 35.78 26.93
CA SER A 36 18.17 37.18 26.62
C SER A 36 17.81 37.41 25.14
N LEU A 37 18.18 36.46 24.27
CA LEU A 37 17.86 36.43 22.85
C LEU A 37 17.83 34.98 22.37
N PHE A 38 16.76 34.59 21.69
CA PHE A 38 16.66 33.29 21.04
C PHE A 38 15.97 33.40 19.68
N VAL A 39 16.15 32.37 18.84
CA VAL A 39 15.54 32.29 17.51
C VAL A 39 14.54 31.14 17.50
N LEU A 40 13.28 31.49 17.30
CA LEU A 40 12.23 30.50 17.06
C LEU A 40 12.05 30.35 15.54
N LYS A 41 12.41 29.18 15.01
CA LYS A 41 12.23 28.85 13.59
C LYS A 41 11.45 27.56 13.42
N GLU A 42 10.27 27.68 12.81
CA GLU A 42 9.51 26.55 12.29
C GLU A 42 8.79 27.04 11.00
N PRO A 43 8.84 26.27 9.88
CA PRO A 43 8.34 26.75 8.59
C PRO A 43 6.88 27.24 8.57
N ARG A 44 6.03 26.77 9.49
CA ARG A 44 4.60 27.10 9.57
C ARG A 44 4.32 28.26 10.53
N LEU A 45 5.30 28.79 11.25
CA LEU A 45 5.13 30.00 12.10
C LEU A 45 4.57 31.17 11.31
N CYS A 46 4.93 31.31 10.04
CA CYS A 46 4.37 32.31 9.13
C CYS A 46 2.84 32.35 9.09
N ARG A 47 2.16 31.22 9.39
CA ARG A 47 0.69 31.13 9.45
C ARG A 47 0.12 31.26 10.86
N LEU A 48 0.97 31.13 11.87
CA LEU A 48 0.62 31.14 13.28
C LEU A 48 1.11 32.39 14.00
N VAL A 49 1.60 33.39 13.25
CA VAL A 49 2.12 34.65 13.81
C VAL A 49 1.15 35.27 14.82
N PRO A 50 -0.16 35.44 14.57
CA PRO A 50 -1.04 36.06 15.56
C PRO A 50 -1.09 35.30 16.89
N PHE A 51 -1.08 33.97 16.84
CA PHE A 51 -1.07 33.12 18.03
C PHE A 51 0.25 33.22 18.81
N TYR A 52 1.38 33.08 18.13
CA TYR A 52 2.70 33.20 18.78
C TYR A 52 2.97 34.61 19.29
N ALA A 53 2.56 35.64 18.55
CA ALA A 53 2.69 37.04 18.97
C ALA A 53 1.86 37.35 20.22
N GLN A 54 0.75 36.65 20.44
CA GLN A 54 0.00 36.74 21.69
C GLN A 54 0.75 36.01 22.81
N LEU A 55 1.09 34.73 22.60
CA LEU A 55 1.81 33.90 23.59
C LEU A 55 3.11 34.58 24.08
N LEU A 56 3.96 35.05 23.16
CA LEU A 56 5.23 35.69 23.50
C LEU A 56 5.02 36.97 24.31
N ARG A 57 4.01 37.77 23.95
CA ARG A 57 3.66 39.00 24.67
C ARG A 57 3.16 38.72 26.09
N GLU A 58 2.35 37.68 26.28
CA GLU A 58 1.91 37.22 27.61
C GLU A 58 3.08 36.79 28.49
N LYS A 59 4.16 36.27 27.88
CA LYS A 59 5.43 35.96 28.56
C LYS A 59 6.37 37.15 28.73
N GLY A 60 5.99 38.35 28.27
CA GLY A 60 6.87 39.53 28.28
C GLY A 60 8.05 39.46 27.31
N ILE A 61 7.97 38.58 26.30
CA ILE A 61 8.99 38.41 25.26
C ILE A 61 8.65 39.28 24.07
N GLU A 62 9.58 40.16 23.68
CA GLU A 62 9.42 41.01 22.50
C GLU A 62 9.75 40.22 21.21
N ALA A 63 8.74 39.99 20.37
CA ALA A 63 8.92 39.30 19.10
C ALA A 63 9.43 40.23 17.99
N ARG A 64 10.49 39.81 17.29
CA ARG A 64 11.05 40.47 16.10
C ARG A 64 11.05 39.49 14.94
N TYR A 65 10.70 39.95 13.75
CA TYR A 65 10.39 39.07 12.62
C TYR A 65 11.41 39.20 11.50
N LEU A 66 12.01 38.07 11.11
CA LEU A 66 12.84 37.97 9.92
C LEU A 66 12.13 37.08 8.90
N LEU A 67 11.59 37.67 7.84
CA LEU A 67 10.87 36.98 6.79
C LEU A 67 11.86 36.60 5.68
N ALA A 68 12.31 35.35 5.70
CA ALA A 68 13.15 34.80 4.65
C ALA A 68 12.27 34.36 3.47
N ILE A 69 12.36 35.08 2.35
CA ILE A 69 11.69 34.74 1.10
C ILE A 69 12.68 34.05 0.15
N ARG A 70 12.19 33.15 -0.69
CA ARG A 70 12.99 32.46 -1.71
C ARG A 70 12.23 32.44 -3.02
N ASN A 71 12.94 32.44 -4.15
CA ASN A 71 12.34 32.35 -5.47
C ASN A 71 11.37 31.16 -5.54
N PRO A 72 10.08 31.37 -5.88
CA PRO A 72 9.09 30.32 -6.01
C PRO A 72 9.54 29.13 -6.86
N LEU A 73 10.29 29.36 -7.95
CA LEU A 73 10.80 28.27 -8.80
C LEU A 73 11.77 27.36 -8.04
N ALA A 74 12.63 27.94 -7.19
CA ALA A 74 13.55 27.16 -6.36
C ALA A 74 12.80 26.32 -5.33
N VAL A 75 11.72 26.87 -4.77
CA VAL A 75 10.87 26.16 -3.81
C VAL A 75 10.07 25.04 -4.48
N ILE A 76 9.50 25.32 -5.66
CA ILE A 76 8.78 24.34 -6.49
C ILE A 76 9.70 23.16 -6.82
N HIS A 77 10.90 23.43 -7.35
CA HIS A 77 11.88 22.39 -7.67
C HIS A 77 12.25 21.58 -6.41
N SER A 78 12.59 22.26 -5.32
CA SER A 78 13.04 21.58 -4.09
C SER A 78 11.97 20.65 -3.47
N LEU A 79 10.70 21.05 -3.48
CA LEU A 79 9.62 20.26 -2.86
C LEU A 79 9.02 19.22 -3.82
N SER A 80 9.03 19.49 -5.13
CA SER A 80 8.55 18.52 -6.12
C SER A 80 9.49 17.31 -6.18
N ASP A 81 10.80 17.55 -6.20
CA ASP A 81 11.79 16.47 -6.29
C ASP A 81 11.87 15.62 -5.02
N ARG A 82 11.77 16.26 -3.85
CA ARG A 82 11.92 15.59 -2.56
C ARG A 82 10.65 14.86 -2.12
N ASP A 83 9.50 15.52 -2.24
CA ASP A 83 8.25 15.07 -1.59
C ASP A 83 7.21 14.58 -2.60
N GLY A 84 7.50 14.64 -3.91
CA GLY A 84 6.55 14.28 -4.97
C GLY A 84 5.32 15.18 -5.02
N ILE A 85 5.40 16.38 -4.45
CA ILE A 85 4.28 17.32 -4.39
C ILE A 85 4.13 17.99 -5.75
N TRP A 86 2.90 18.02 -6.26
CA TRP A 86 2.61 18.66 -7.55
C TRP A 86 3.01 20.16 -7.56
N PRO A 87 3.71 20.65 -8.60
CA PRO A 87 4.27 22.01 -8.67
C PRO A 87 3.29 23.13 -8.34
N GLY A 88 2.07 23.09 -8.87
CA GLY A 88 1.09 24.14 -8.59
C GLY A 88 0.61 24.14 -7.14
N ARG A 89 0.57 22.98 -6.46
CA ARG A 89 0.27 22.91 -5.02
C ARG A 89 1.37 23.58 -4.22
N VAL A 90 2.64 23.35 -4.58
CA VAL A 90 3.78 24.04 -3.96
C VAL A 90 3.69 25.56 -4.18
N ALA A 91 3.37 26.00 -5.39
CA ALA A 91 3.23 27.40 -5.73
C ALA A 91 2.14 28.10 -4.90
N LEU A 92 0.96 27.48 -4.74
CA LEU A 92 -0.12 28.00 -3.91
C LEU A 92 0.21 27.98 -2.41
N LEU A 93 0.92 26.95 -1.94
CA LEU A 93 1.37 26.85 -0.56
C LEU A 93 2.37 27.98 -0.26
N TRP A 94 3.37 28.17 -1.12
CA TRP A 94 4.31 29.27 -1.06
C TRP A 94 3.59 30.62 -0.97
N LEU A 95 2.60 30.84 -1.86
CA LEU A 95 1.82 32.09 -1.89
C LEU A 95 1.09 32.34 -0.56
N ARG A 96 0.39 31.34 -0.03
CA ARG A 96 -0.30 31.44 1.27
C ARG A 96 0.66 31.83 2.38
N HIS A 97 1.79 31.14 2.49
CA HIS A 97 2.78 31.39 3.55
C HIS A 97 3.38 32.79 3.45
N ALA A 98 3.70 33.24 2.24
CA ALA A 98 4.27 34.55 2.01
C ALA A 98 3.27 35.67 2.35
N LEU A 99 2.01 35.55 1.91
CA LEU A 99 0.95 36.52 2.21
C LEU A 99 0.59 36.54 3.70
N ASP A 100 0.51 35.38 4.35
CA ASP A 100 0.20 35.27 5.78
C ASP A 100 1.29 35.92 6.64
N SER A 101 2.56 35.58 6.39
CA SER A 101 3.67 36.15 7.16
C SER A 101 3.79 37.64 6.94
N GLU A 102 3.71 38.09 5.69
CA GLU A 102 3.83 39.51 5.37
C GLU A 102 2.73 40.30 6.06
N TYR A 103 1.46 39.92 5.87
CA TYR A 103 0.31 40.63 6.44
C TYR A 103 0.33 40.64 7.98
N ALA A 104 0.59 39.48 8.60
CA ALA A 104 0.53 39.35 10.05
C ALA A 104 1.66 40.09 10.80
N THR A 105 2.71 40.53 10.10
CA THR A 105 3.88 41.18 10.72
C THR A 105 3.99 42.68 10.46
N ARG A 106 3.11 43.29 9.64
CA ARG A 106 3.22 44.71 9.23
C ARG A 106 3.37 45.71 10.37
N ASN A 107 2.70 45.46 11.49
CA ASN A 107 2.70 46.36 12.65
C ASN A 107 3.73 45.96 13.72
N ALA A 108 4.71 45.14 13.36
CA ALA A 108 5.75 44.68 14.26
C ALA A 108 7.14 45.00 13.68
N SER A 109 8.15 44.92 14.54
CA SER A 109 9.54 45.08 14.12
C SER A 109 9.93 43.92 13.19
N ARG A 110 10.04 44.21 11.88
CA ARG A 110 10.24 43.19 10.85
C ARG A 110 11.29 43.56 9.81
N ALA A 111 11.91 42.55 9.22
CA ALA A 111 12.72 42.68 8.01
C ALA A 111 12.41 41.52 7.05
N ILE A 112 12.30 41.85 5.76
CA ILE A 112 12.24 40.86 4.69
C ILE A 112 13.64 40.71 4.11
N VAL A 113 14.06 39.47 3.88
CA VAL A 113 15.36 39.12 3.26
C VAL A 113 15.15 38.03 2.23
N SER A 114 15.76 38.16 1.05
CA SER A 114 15.77 37.09 0.06
C SER A 114 16.91 36.12 0.31
N PHE A 115 16.60 34.83 0.24
CA PHE A 115 17.56 33.74 0.40
C PHE A 115 18.73 33.87 -0.59
N GLU A 116 18.42 34.29 -1.82
CA GLU A 116 19.41 34.53 -2.87
C GLU A 116 20.41 35.63 -2.48
N GLN A 117 19.96 36.71 -1.83
CA GLN A 117 20.86 37.76 -1.36
C GLN A 117 21.68 37.32 -0.15
N VAL A 118 21.09 36.52 0.76
CA VAL A 118 21.83 35.95 1.89
C VAL A 118 22.95 35.04 1.41
N LEU A 119 22.71 34.20 0.40
CA LEU A 119 23.76 33.35 -0.17
C LEU A 119 24.81 34.13 -0.97
N HIS A 120 24.42 35.21 -1.63
CA HIS A 120 25.35 36.01 -2.41
C HIS A 120 26.28 36.85 -1.53
N ASP A 121 25.71 37.61 -0.59
CA ASP A 121 26.45 38.40 0.39
C ASP A 121 25.59 38.64 1.63
N TRP A 122 25.70 37.72 2.61
CA TRP A 122 24.91 37.76 3.83
C TRP A 122 25.18 39.00 4.69
N ARG A 123 26.39 39.58 4.62
CA ARG A 123 26.84 40.57 5.60
C ARG A 123 26.03 41.87 5.49
N PRO A 124 25.91 42.54 4.32
CA PRO A 124 25.05 43.71 4.17
C PRO A 124 23.57 43.40 4.43
N VAL A 125 23.11 42.19 4.09
CA VAL A 125 21.72 41.78 4.30
C VAL A 125 21.41 41.72 5.80
N MET A 126 22.27 41.08 6.59
CA MET A 126 22.10 41.00 8.06
C MET A 126 22.33 42.35 8.75
N GLN A 127 23.19 43.24 8.22
CA GLN A 127 23.31 44.61 8.72
C GLN A 127 21.99 45.37 8.59
N ARG A 128 21.40 45.38 7.38
CA ARG A 128 20.11 46.04 7.12
C ARG A 128 18.97 45.41 7.92
N ALA A 129 18.93 44.08 7.99
CA ALA A 129 17.92 43.38 8.77
C ALA A 129 18.00 43.76 10.25
N GLY A 130 19.19 43.72 10.86
CA GLY A 130 19.42 44.11 12.24
C GLY A 130 18.96 45.54 12.54
N ALA A 131 19.27 46.49 11.65
CA ALA A 131 18.79 47.87 11.78
C ALA A 131 17.26 47.97 11.76
N ARG A 132 16.60 47.30 10.81
CA ARG A 132 15.13 47.32 10.68
C ARG A 132 14.41 46.67 11.85
N ILE A 133 14.92 45.53 12.31
CA ILE A 133 14.36 44.84 13.47
C ILE A 133 14.89 45.39 14.79
N SER A 134 15.65 46.50 14.79
CA SER A 134 16.30 47.13 15.95
C SER A 134 17.16 46.17 16.81
N LEU A 135 17.73 45.13 16.20
CA LEU A 135 18.52 44.10 16.87
C LEU A 135 20.01 44.39 16.74
N ARG A 136 20.71 44.42 17.87
CA ARG A 136 22.17 44.30 17.90
C ARG A 136 22.54 42.83 17.87
N TRP A 137 23.22 42.40 16.81
CA TRP A 137 23.69 41.02 16.71
C TRP A 137 24.63 40.66 17.86
N PRO A 138 24.48 39.47 18.48
CA PRO A 138 25.22 39.11 19.70
C PRO A 138 26.71 38.88 19.44
N ARG A 139 27.09 38.56 18.19
CA ARG A 139 28.46 38.42 17.74
C ARG A 139 28.76 39.47 16.66
N PRO A 140 29.93 40.15 16.71
CA PRO A 140 30.41 40.95 15.61
C PRO A 140 30.53 40.13 14.32
N PHE A 141 30.32 40.79 13.18
CA PHE A 141 30.31 40.10 11.89
C PHE A 141 31.67 39.56 11.47
N ASP A 142 32.76 40.21 11.86
CA ASP A 142 34.11 39.71 11.58
C ASP A 142 34.39 38.43 12.36
N ASP A 143 33.98 38.36 13.62
CA ASP A 143 34.14 37.18 14.48
C ASP A 143 33.28 36.00 14.03
N ALA A 144 32.13 36.26 13.40
CA ALA A 144 31.21 35.23 12.92
C ALA A 144 31.47 34.80 11.47
N ALA A 145 32.31 35.54 10.73
CA ALA A 145 32.44 35.37 9.28
C ALA A 145 32.90 33.97 8.87
N ALA A 146 33.87 33.39 9.58
CA ALA A 146 34.38 32.05 9.29
C ALA A 146 33.28 30.98 9.46
N ASP A 147 32.57 31.02 10.59
CA ASP A 147 31.49 30.07 10.90
C ASP A 147 30.34 30.18 9.87
N ILE A 148 29.94 31.41 9.54
CA ILE A 148 28.85 31.65 8.58
C ILE A 148 29.26 31.25 7.17
N THR A 149 30.48 31.54 6.75
CA THR A 149 30.98 31.16 5.41
C THR A 149 31.10 29.64 5.28
N ALA A 150 31.56 28.95 6.35
CA ALA A 150 31.59 27.50 6.39
C ALA A 150 30.18 26.90 6.37
N PHE A 151 29.20 27.57 6.99
CA PHE A 151 27.81 27.14 7.00
C PHE A 151 27.12 27.35 5.66
N LEU A 152 27.25 28.53 5.04
CA LEU A 152 26.60 28.87 3.77
C LEU A 152 27.33 28.20 2.60
N THR A 153 27.18 26.89 2.47
CA THR A 153 27.74 26.15 1.33
C THR A 153 26.88 26.33 0.08
N GLY A 154 27.52 26.38 -1.09
CA GLY A 154 26.80 26.44 -2.38
C GLY A 154 25.87 25.23 -2.63
N GLU A 155 26.09 24.12 -1.93
CA GLU A 155 25.22 22.94 -1.96
C GLU A 155 23.81 23.23 -1.43
N MET A 156 23.59 24.30 -0.66
CA MET A 156 22.26 24.70 -0.20
C MET A 156 21.36 25.26 -1.31
N GLN A 157 21.93 25.56 -2.49
CA GLN A 157 21.23 26.08 -3.66
C GLN A 157 21.37 25.15 -4.87
N HIS A 158 20.75 23.98 -4.80
CA HIS A 158 20.69 23.04 -5.93
C HIS A 158 20.05 23.61 -7.21
N PHE A 159 19.16 24.61 -7.05
CA PHE A 159 18.52 25.31 -8.17
C PHE A 159 18.47 26.82 -7.89
N ALA A 160 19.02 27.61 -8.81
CA ALA A 160 19.24 29.06 -8.68
C ALA A 160 18.53 29.88 -9.78
N PRO A 161 17.19 29.83 -9.89
CA PRO A 161 16.46 30.57 -10.90
C PRO A 161 16.52 32.08 -10.65
N SER A 162 16.68 32.84 -11.73
CA SER A 162 16.65 34.30 -11.72
C SER A 162 15.22 34.85 -11.62
N ARG A 163 15.13 36.13 -11.24
CA ARG A 163 13.85 36.88 -11.22
C ARG A 163 13.23 36.94 -12.63
N ARG A 164 14.07 37.07 -13.67
CA ARG A 164 13.63 37.13 -15.07
C ARG A 164 13.06 35.81 -15.55
N GLU A 165 13.68 34.70 -15.16
CA GLU A 165 13.15 33.36 -15.46
C GLU A 165 11.78 33.16 -14.84
N LEU A 166 11.61 33.44 -13.55
CA LEU A 166 10.29 33.37 -12.92
C LEU A 166 9.26 34.25 -13.63
N ALA A 167 9.61 35.49 -13.99
CA ALA A 167 8.71 36.41 -14.67
C ALA A 167 8.20 35.89 -16.02
N ALA A 168 9.03 35.08 -16.72
CA ALA A 168 8.73 34.52 -18.03
C ALA A 168 8.00 33.16 -17.99
N ARG A 169 7.70 32.61 -16.81
CA ARG A 169 7.04 31.30 -16.65
C ARG A 169 5.52 31.43 -16.60
N ASP A 170 4.85 31.07 -17.70
CA ASP A 170 3.39 31.09 -17.82
C ASP A 170 2.69 29.98 -17.01
N ASP A 171 3.40 28.89 -16.74
CA ASP A 171 2.91 27.75 -15.94
C ASP A 171 2.89 28.05 -14.42
N VAL A 172 3.57 29.10 -13.97
CA VAL A 172 3.48 29.59 -12.60
C VAL A 172 2.28 30.53 -12.49
N PRO A 173 1.46 30.50 -11.43
CA PRO A 173 0.36 31.44 -11.29
C PRO A 173 0.83 32.90 -11.24
N ALA A 174 0.11 33.81 -11.91
CA ALA A 174 0.45 35.23 -11.94
C ALA A 174 0.57 35.85 -10.54
N TRP A 175 -0.33 35.47 -9.61
CA TRP A 175 -0.27 35.89 -8.21
C TRP A 175 1.04 35.52 -7.52
N VAL A 176 1.63 34.35 -7.82
CA VAL A 176 2.91 33.93 -7.25
C VAL A 176 4.04 34.83 -7.75
N ARG A 177 4.08 35.10 -9.06
CA ARG A 177 5.08 35.98 -9.66
C ARG A 177 4.99 37.41 -9.13
N GLN A 178 3.77 37.94 -9.05
CA GLN A 178 3.50 39.30 -8.58
C GLN A 178 3.81 39.46 -7.09
N ALA A 179 3.38 38.51 -6.25
CA ALA A 179 3.68 38.53 -4.82
C ALA A 179 5.18 38.46 -4.55
N TYR A 180 5.92 37.60 -5.27
CA TYR A 180 7.38 37.54 -5.11
C TYR A 180 8.04 38.87 -5.50
N ARG A 181 7.61 39.50 -6.60
CA ARG A 181 8.12 40.83 -6.99
C ARG A 181 7.86 41.86 -5.89
N ALA A 182 6.63 41.97 -5.41
CA ALA A 182 6.27 42.92 -4.35
C ALA A 182 7.06 42.68 -3.05
N LEU A 183 7.31 41.42 -2.67
CA LEU A 183 8.13 41.10 -1.49
C LEU A 183 9.60 41.50 -1.67
N LEU A 184 10.14 41.43 -2.89
CA LEU A 184 11.48 41.93 -3.19
C LEU A 184 11.53 43.47 -3.18
N ASP A 185 10.45 44.13 -3.60
CA ASP A 185 10.33 45.59 -3.48
C ASP A 185 10.32 45.99 -1.99
N LEU A 186 9.58 45.25 -1.15
CA LEU A 186 9.55 45.44 0.32
C LEU A 186 10.88 45.07 1.02
N GLU A 187 11.67 44.16 0.46
CA GLU A 187 13.03 43.91 0.93
C GLU A 187 13.91 45.17 0.77
N ILE A 188 13.66 46.01 -0.24
CA ILE A 188 14.42 47.25 -0.46
C ILE A 188 13.79 48.40 0.32
N ASN A 189 12.48 48.61 0.15
CA ASN A 189 11.69 49.67 0.78
C ASN A 189 10.51 49.07 1.57
N PRO A 190 10.62 48.92 2.90
CA PRO A 190 9.58 48.30 3.73
C PRO A 190 8.22 49.02 3.71
N ASP A 191 8.21 50.30 3.34
CA ASP A 191 7.04 51.18 3.32
C ASP A 191 6.57 51.45 1.87
N ASP A 192 6.87 50.54 0.93
CA ASP A 192 6.38 50.64 -0.45
C ASP A 192 4.87 50.35 -0.51
N ASP A 193 4.07 51.42 -0.53
CA ASP A 193 2.61 51.36 -0.60
C ASP A 193 2.08 50.58 -1.81
N ALA A 194 2.77 50.63 -2.95
CA ALA A 194 2.35 49.92 -4.16
C ALA A 194 2.57 48.41 -4.04
N ALA A 195 3.69 48.01 -3.43
CA ALA A 195 3.96 46.61 -3.10
C ALA A 195 2.97 46.08 -2.07
N ILE A 196 2.67 46.85 -1.01
CA ILE A 196 1.67 46.51 0.01
C ILE A 196 0.28 46.34 -0.61
N ALA A 197 -0.17 47.31 -1.42
CA ALA A 197 -1.47 47.25 -2.09
C ALA A 197 -1.58 46.05 -3.04
N THR A 198 -0.48 45.70 -3.74
CA THR A 198 -0.43 44.51 -4.61
C THR A 198 -0.63 43.24 -3.79
N LEU A 199 0.06 43.10 -2.66
CA LEU A 199 -0.07 41.94 -1.79
C LEU A 199 -1.47 41.84 -1.16
N ASP A 200 -2.07 42.96 -0.78
CA ASP A 200 -3.44 42.99 -0.26
C ASP A 200 -4.48 42.58 -1.30
N ALA A 201 -4.36 43.08 -2.53
CA ALA A 201 -5.24 42.69 -3.62
C ALA A 201 -5.14 41.19 -3.91
N ILE A 202 -3.91 40.65 -3.98
CA ILE A 202 -3.67 39.22 -4.18
C ILE A 202 -4.24 38.40 -3.01
N ARG A 203 -3.98 38.81 -1.77
CA ARG A 203 -4.48 38.13 -0.57
C ARG A 203 -6.01 38.11 -0.55
N GLY A 204 -6.66 39.24 -0.79
CA GLY A 204 -8.12 39.33 -0.84
C GLY A 204 -8.72 38.44 -1.92
N ALA A 205 -8.16 38.45 -3.13
CA ALA A 205 -8.62 37.60 -4.22
C ALA A 205 -8.37 36.11 -3.95
N PHE A 206 -7.22 35.77 -3.35
CA PHE A 206 -6.88 34.40 -2.97
C PHE A 206 -7.81 33.88 -1.86
N ASP A 207 -8.10 34.69 -0.85
CA ASP A 207 -9.01 34.36 0.25
C ASP A 207 -10.45 34.15 -0.24
N ALA A 208 -10.91 35.00 -1.18
CA ALA A 208 -12.24 34.85 -1.77
C ALA A 208 -12.37 33.58 -2.65
N ALA A 209 -11.30 33.21 -3.36
CA ALA A 209 -11.29 32.04 -4.22
C ALA A 209 -11.10 30.71 -3.45
N SER A 210 -10.42 30.76 -2.30
CA SER A 210 -9.99 29.56 -1.56
C SER A 210 -11.13 28.61 -1.14
N PRO A 211 -12.29 29.06 -0.60
CA PRO A 211 -13.36 28.16 -0.19
C PRO A 211 -13.93 27.32 -1.34
N MET A 212 -14.09 27.93 -2.53
CA MET A 212 -14.63 27.26 -3.71
C MET A 212 -13.70 26.15 -4.20
N PHE A 213 -12.39 26.40 -4.20
CA PHE A 213 -11.39 25.40 -4.56
C PHE A 213 -11.20 24.34 -3.46
N ALA A 214 -11.28 24.73 -2.19
CA ALA A 214 -11.13 23.80 -1.08
C ALA A 214 -12.23 22.74 -1.08
N ASP A 215 -13.50 23.14 -1.24
CA ASP A 215 -14.63 22.20 -1.29
C ASP A 215 -14.55 21.29 -2.53
N ALA A 216 -14.29 21.84 -3.72
CA ALA A 216 -14.16 21.05 -4.94
C ALA A 216 -13.00 20.06 -4.89
N LEU A 217 -11.82 20.50 -4.43
CA LEU A 217 -10.64 19.63 -4.30
C LEU A 217 -10.82 18.59 -3.21
N GLN A 218 -11.44 18.95 -2.07
CA GLN A 218 -11.71 18.01 -1.00
C GLN A 218 -12.64 16.89 -1.47
N ARG A 219 -13.71 17.22 -2.20
CA ARG A 219 -14.60 16.22 -2.81
C ARG A 219 -13.90 15.29 -3.80
N GLU A 220 -13.05 15.83 -4.67
CA GLU A 220 -12.26 15.01 -5.59
C GLU A 220 -11.31 14.09 -4.82
N VAL A 221 -10.57 14.62 -3.83
CA VAL A 221 -9.65 13.84 -2.99
C VAL A 221 -10.39 12.73 -2.24
N ASP A 222 -11.56 13.01 -1.68
CA ASP A 222 -12.36 12.03 -0.95
C ASP A 222 -12.91 10.95 -1.89
N THR A 223 -13.35 11.34 -3.08
CA THR A 223 -13.78 10.40 -4.13
C THR A 223 -12.64 9.48 -4.54
N ARG A 224 -11.46 10.03 -4.82
CA ARG A 224 -10.27 9.24 -5.19
C ARG A 224 -9.79 8.33 -4.06
N ARG A 225 -9.88 8.78 -2.82
CA ARG A 225 -9.57 7.94 -1.65
C ARG A 225 -10.56 6.79 -1.52
N ALA A 226 -11.84 7.02 -1.74
CA ALA A 226 -12.86 5.98 -1.74
C ALA A 226 -12.63 4.96 -2.87
N GLU A 227 -12.36 5.42 -4.10
CA GLU A 227 -12.01 4.56 -5.24
C GLU A 227 -10.78 3.70 -4.95
N LEU A 228 -9.71 4.31 -4.42
CA LEU A 228 -8.48 3.60 -4.07
C LEU A 228 -8.70 2.57 -2.96
N ALA A 229 -9.52 2.90 -1.95
CA ALA A 229 -9.87 1.97 -0.88
C ALA A 229 -10.68 0.78 -1.42
N ALA A 230 -11.65 1.02 -2.31
CA ALA A 230 -12.43 -0.02 -2.97
C ALA A 230 -11.55 -0.94 -3.82
N ALA A 231 -10.64 -0.37 -4.62
CA ALA A 231 -9.71 -1.13 -5.45
C ALA A 231 -8.77 -2.00 -4.59
N ARG A 232 -8.28 -1.49 -3.45
CA ARG A 232 -7.46 -2.26 -2.51
C ARG A 232 -8.24 -3.43 -1.89
N ALA A 233 -9.52 -3.21 -1.55
CA ALA A 233 -10.38 -4.27 -1.03
C ALA A 233 -10.63 -5.37 -2.07
N ASP A 234 -10.87 -5.00 -3.34
CA ASP A 234 -11.03 -5.96 -4.44
C ASP A 234 -9.75 -6.77 -4.68
N VAL A 235 -8.58 -6.12 -4.69
CA VAL A 235 -7.29 -6.82 -4.79
C VAL A 235 -7.08 -7.81 -3.64
N ALA A 236 -7.42 -7.43 -2.41
CA ALA A 236 -7.30 -8.32 -1.25
C ALA A 236 -8.28 -9.51 -1.34
N ALA A 237 -9.51 -9.28 -1.79
CA ALA A 237 -10.50 -10.34 -2.01
C ALA A 237 -10.05 -11.31 -3.10
N LYS A 238 -9.54 -10.80 -4.22
CA LYS A 238 -8.97 -11.61 -5.31
C LYS A 238 -7.76 -12.42 -4.85
N ALA A 239 -6.85 -11.82 -4.08
CA ALA A 239 -5.71 -12.53 -3.51
C ALA A 239 -6.14 -13.69 -2.59
N THR A 240 -7.21 -13.48 -1.81
CA THR A 240 -7.80 -14.54 -0.97
C THR A 240 -8.43 -15.64 -1.83
N ARG A 241 -9.14 -15.28 -2.91
CA ARG A 241 -9.73 -16.25 -3.83
C ARG A 241 -8.68 -17.08 -4.56
N ILE A 242 -7.56 -16.46 -4.97
CA ILE A 242 -6.43 -17.16 -5.59
C ILE A 242 -5.87 -18.21 -4.62
N LYS A 243 -5.60 -17.84 -3.36
CA LYS A 243 -5.13 -18.81 -2.34
C LYS A 243 -6.11 -19.97 -2.15
N GLN A 244 -7.41 -19.70 -2.14
CA GLN A 244 -8.41 -20.77 -2.02
C GLN A 244 -8.40 -21.68 -3.26
N LEU A 245 -8.30 -21.12 -4.46
CA LEU A 245 -8.21 -21.90 -5.70
C LEU A 245 -6.94 -22.76 -5.72
N ASP A 246 -5.82 -22.28 -5.20
CA ASP A 246 -4.59 -23.08 -5.08
C ASP A 246 -4.78 -24.30 -4.16
N VAL A 247 -5.50 -24.12 -3.04
CA VAL A 247 -5.87 -25.22 -2.13
C VAL A 247 -6.82 -26.21 -2.82
N ASP A 248 -7.84 -25.71 -3.52
CA ASP A 248 -8.81 -26.54 -4.23
C ASP A 248 -8.12 -27.36 -5.34
N VAL A 249 -7.22 -26.75 -6.12
CA VAL A 249 -6.44 -27.41 -7.17
C VAL A 249 -5.53 -28.49 -6.57
N ALA A 250 -4.84 -28.22 -5.46
CA ALA A 250 -4.05 -29.23 -4.77
C ALA A 250 -4.91 -30.40 -4.26
N GLY A 251 -6.09 -30.11 -3.73
CA GLY A 251 -7.07 -31.12 -3.29
C GLY A 251 -7.54 -32.02 -4.43
N LEU A 252 -7.96 -31.43 -5.55
CA LEU A 252 -8.35 -32.16 -6.76
C LEU A 252 -7.19 -33.01 -7.30
N GLY A 253 -5.96 -32.50 -7.30
CA GLY A 253 -4.77 -33.26 -7.67
C GLY A 253 -4.56 -34.51 -6.81
N SER A 254 -4.79 -34.40 -5.49
CA SER A 254 -4.72 -35.56 -4.59
C SER A 254 -5.83 -36.59 -4.86
N GLU A 255 -7.05 -36.14 -5.18
CA GLU A 255 -8.14 -37.05 -5.56
C GLU A 255 -7.86 -37.79 -6.86
N ILE A 256 -7.34 -37.11 -7.88
CA ILE A 256 -6.97 -37.72 -9.15
C ILE A 256 -5.93 -38.82 -8.92
N ALA A 257 -4.88 -38.53 -8.13
CA ALA A 257 -3.86 -39.53 -7.80
C ALA A 257 -4.44 -40.77 -7.08
N LYS A 258 -5.41 -40.59 -6.17
CA LYS A 258 -6.10 -41.71 -5.52
C LYS A 258 -6.93 -42.53 -6.51
N ARG A 259 -7.67 -41.86 -7.40
CA ARG A 259 -8.46 -42.52 -8.44
C ARG A 259 -7.57 -43.32 -9.38
N ASP A 260 -6.44 -42.76 -9.82
CA ASP A 260 -5.47 -43.43 -10.69
C ASP A 260 -4.86 -44.68 -10.03
N ALA A 261 -4.50 -44.59 -8.74
CA ALA A 261 -4.03 -45.74 -7.98
C ALA A 261 -5.09 -46.85 -7.87
N SER A 262 -6.35 -46.48 -7.61
CA SER A 262 -7.46 -47.44 -7.57
C SER A 262 -7.70 -48.10 -8.92
N ILE A 263 -7.66 -47.34 -10.01
CA ILE A 263 -7.78 -47.87 -11.38
C ILE A 263 -6.64 -48.85 -11.67
N GLY A 264 -5.40 -48.51 -11.29
CA GLY A 264 -4.25 -49.40 -11.41
C GLY A 264 -4.44 -50.72 -10.66
N GLY A 265 -4.92 -50.65 -9.41
CA GLY A 265 -5.22 -51.84 -8.60
C GLY A 265 -6.32 -52.72 -9.21
N LEU A 266 -7.43 -52.13 -9.66
CA LEU A 266 -8.52 -52.85 -10.31
C LEU A 266 -8.06 -53.52 -11.63
N LYS A 267 -7.22 -52.85 -12.43
CA LYS A 267 -6.64 -53.44 -13.65
C LYS A 267 -5.76 -54.65 -13.33
N ALA A 268 -4.95 -54.57 -12.28
CA ALA A 268 -4.12 -55.70 -11.85
C ALA A 268 -4.98 -56.88 -11.36
N GLU A 269 -6.08 -56.60 -10.64
CA GLU A 269 -7.02 -57.64 -10.20
C GLU A 269 -7.73 -58.32 -11.38
N ILE A 270 -8.15 -57.55 -12.38
CA ILE A 270 -8.72 -58.10 -13.63
C ILE A 270 -7.71 -59.02 -14.32
N ALA A 271 -6.47 -58.57 -14.51
CA ALA A 271 -5.42 -59.39 -15.14
C ALA A 271 -5.18 -60.71 -14.37
N ALA A 272 -5.13 -60.66 -13.03
CA ALA A 272 -4.97 -61.87 -12.21
C ALA A 272 -6.17 -62.82 -12.29
N ARG A 273 -7.39 -62.29 -12.44
CA ARG A 273 -8.59 -63.12 -12.66
C ARG A 273 -8.59 -63.76 -14.04
N ASP A 274 -8.16 -63.03 -15.07
CA ASP A 274 -8.06 -63.55 -16.44
C ASP A 274 -7.03 -64.69 -16.52
N GLU A 275 -5.88 -64.57 -15.84
CA GLU A 275 -4.90 -65.67 -15.73
C GLU A 275 -5.48 -66.92 -15.04
N LYS A 276 -6.23 -66.73 -13.93
CA LYS A 276 -6.90 -67.85 -13.24
C LYS A 276 -7.97 -68.50 -14.10
N LEU A 277 -8.75 -67.71 -14.85
CA LEU A 277 -9.74 -68.22 -15.80
C LEU A 277 -9.07 -69.04 -16.89
N ALA A 278 -8.00 -68.53 -17.51
CA ALA A 278 -7.24 -69.25 -18.52
C ALA A 278 -6.66 -70.58 -17.98
N PHE A 279 -6.14 -70.57 -16.75
CA PHE A 279 -5.68 -71.80 -16.08
C PHE A 279 -6.82 -72.80 -15.82
N GLY A 280 -7.97 -72.30 -15.35
CA GLY A 280 -9.17 -73.10 -15.12
C GLY A 280 -9.70 -73.73 -16.40
N GLU A 281 -9.79 -72.95 -17.49
CA GLU A 281 -10.18 -73.43 -18.82
C GLU A 281 -9.22 -74.50 -19.35
N GLY A 282 -7.91 -74.30 -19.18
CA GLY A 282 -6.89 -75.31 -19.52
C GLY A 282 -7.08 -76.62 -18.75
N THR A 283 -7.37 -76.53 -17.45
CA THR A 283 -7.62 -77.68 -16.58
C THR A 283 -8.90 -78.42 -17.00
N ILE A 284 -10.00 -77.70 -17.26
CA ILE A 284 -11.26 -78.27 -17.74
C ILE A 284 -11.03 -79.02 -19.06
N LYS A 285 -10.29 -78.42 -20.00
CA LYS A 285 -9.95 -79.04 -21.28
C LYS A 285 -9.15 -80.34 -21.08
N GLY A 286 -8.17 -80.33 -20.19
CA GLY A 286 -7.37 -81.51 -19.82
C GLY A 286 -8.20 -82.64 -19.20
N LEU A 287 -9.03 -82.32 -18.20
CA LEU A 287 -9.94 -83.26 -17.57
C LEU A 287 -10.97 -83.82 -18.55
N THR A 288 -11.50 -82.99 -19.45
CA THR A 288 -12.41 -83.43 -20.52
C THR A 288 -11.73 -84.45 -21.42
N ALA A 289 -10.47 -84.22 -21.81
CA ALA A 289 -9.70 -85.19 -22.59
C ALA A 289 -9.48 -86.50 -21.83
N GLN A 290 -9.14 -86.45 -20.53
CA GLN A 290 -9.01 -87.66 -19.69
C GLN A 290 -10.31 -88.44 -19.57
N VAL A 291 -11.45 -87.78 -19.31
CA VAL A 291 -12.76 -88.43 -19.25
C VAL A 291 -13.10 -89.09 -20.58
N THR A 292 -12.76 -88.46 -21.70
CA THR A 292 -12.97 -89.02 -23.04
C THR A 292 -12.12 -90.27 -23.25
N ALA A 293 -10.82 -90.22 -22.92
CA ALA A 293 -9.91 -91.36 -23.01
C ALA A 293 -10.34 -92.53 -22.10
N GLN A 294 -10.73 -92.25 -20.86
CA GLN A 294 -11.26 -93.26 -19.93
C GLN A 294 -12.56 -93.90 -20.45
N ARG A 295 -13.45 -93.11 -21.07
CA ARG A 295 -14.67 -93.66 -21.69
C ARG A 295 -14.34 -94.60 -22.85
N GLU A 296 -13.36 -94.26 -23.67
CA GLU A 296 -12.86 -95.12 -24.76
C GLU A 296 -12.25 -96.42 -24.20
N GLU A 297 -11.45 -96.33 -23.13
CA GLU A 297 -10.85 -97.48 -22.46
C GLU A 297 -11.91 -98.40 -21.83
N ILE A 298 -12.90 -97.83 -21.13
CA ILE A 298 -14.05 -98.58 -20.61
C ILE A 298 -14.80 -99.27 -21.75
N ALA A 299 -15.01 -98.59 -22.88
CA ALA A 299 -15.68 -99.19 -24.04
C ALA A 299 -14.86 -100.35 -24.64
N HIS A 300 -13.53 -100.21 -24.70
CA HIS A 300 -12.63 -101.27 -25.15
C HIS A 300 -12.69 -102.49 -24.21
N LEU A 301 -12.55 -102.28 -22.89
CA LEU A 301 -12.63 -103.34 -21.89
C LEU A 301 -14.01 -104.03 -21.89
N ALA A 302 -15.09 -103.27 -22.08
CA ALA A 302 -16.45 -103.83 -22.22
C ALA A 302 -16.59 -104.72 -23.47
N ALA A 303 -15.97 -104.33 -24.59
CA ALA A 303 -15.92 -105.14 -25.80
C ALA A 303 -15.08 -106.41 -25.60
N GLU A 304 -13.95 -106.35 -24.90
CA GLU A 304 -13.15 -107.53 -24.53
C GLU A 304 -13.90 -108.48 -23.60
N LEU A 305 -14.58 -107.97 -22.57
CA LEU A 305 -15.42 -108.78 -21.69
C LEU A 305 -16.55 -109.47 -22.46
N THR A 306 -17.13 -108.77 -23.45
CA THR A 306 -18.12 -109.36 -24.35
C THR A 306 -17.52 -110.51 -25.16
N ARG A 307 -16.34 -110.32 -25.76
CA ARG A 307 -15.62 -111.40 -26.48
C ARG A 307 -15.25 -112.58 -25.58
N MET A 308 -14.78 -112.32 -24.35
CA MET A 308 -14.48 -113.38 -23.37
C MET A 308 -15.74 -114.15 -22.97
N ARG A 309 -16.85 -113.46 -22.75
CA ARG A 309 -18.16 -114.08 -22.51
C ARG A 309 -18.61 -114.94 -23.68
N ASP A 310 -18.48 -114.44 -24.91
CA ASP A 310 -18.89 -115.17 -26.10
C ASP A 310 -18.00 -116.41 -26.34
N GLY A 311 -16.70 -116.31 -26.04
CA GLY A 311 -15.75 -117.43 -26.05
C GLY A 311 -16.01 -118.49 -24.97
N LEU A 312 -16.47 -118.08 -23.78
CA LEU A 312 -16.95 -118.98 -22.72
C LEU A 312 -18.28 -119.67 -23.11
N SER A 313 -19.14 -119.00 -23.88
CA SER A 313 -20.37 -119.63 -24.41
C SER A 313 -20.07 -120.65 -25.54
N GLY A 314 -18.96 -120.46 -26.27
CA GLY A 314 -18.48 -121.40 -27.29
C GLY A 314 -17.80 -122.65 -26.74
N THR A 315 -17.64 -122.76 -25.41
CA THR A 315 -16.92 -123.87 -24.73
C THR A 315 -17.73 -124.47 -23.57
N ALA A 316 -19.03 -124.75 -23.78
CA ALA A 316 -19.82 -125.62 -22.91
C ALA A 316 -20.26 -126.89 -23.68
N PRO A 317 -19.69 -128.08 -23.38
CA PRO A 317 -20.01 -129.33 -24.06
C PRO A 317 -21.25 -130.04 -23.49
N ASN A 318 -22.00 -130.60 -24.44
CA ASN A 318 -22.96 -131.70 -24.38
C ASN A 318 -22.90 -132.64 -23.16
N TYR A 319 -23.99 -132.78 -22.38
CA TYR A 319 -24.34 -134.02 -21.67
C TYR A 319 -25.86 -134.14 -21.34
N ALA A 320 -26.47 -135.20 -21.91
CA ALA A 320 -27.45 -136.14 -21.33
C ALA A 320 -28.95 -135.78 -21.11
N GLN A 321 -29.77 -136.21 -22.10
CA GLN A 321 -30.89 -137.19 -22.02
C GLN A 321 -31.57 -137.53 -20.66
N THR A 322 -32.91 -137.44 -20.57
CA THR A 322 -33.91 -138.57 -20.49
C THR A 322 -35.24 -138.25 -19.75
N SER A 323 -36.34 -138.84 -20.27
CA SER A 323 -37.67 -139.12 -19.65
C SER A 323 -38.72 -137.97 -19.69
N ARG A 324 -40.04 -138.15 -19.88
CA ARG A 324 -40.94 -139.28 -20.20
C ARG A 324 -42.33 -138.67 -20.51
N ALA A 325 -42.92 -139.06 -21.64
CA ALA A 325 -44.32 -139.47 -21.87
C ALA A 325 -45.56 -138.80 -21.17
N VAL A 326 -46.54 -138.44 -22.02
CA VAL A 326 -48.04 -138.46 -21.89
C VAL A 326 -48.79 -137.37 -21.10
N ALA A 327 -49.61 -136.60 -21.83
CA ALA A 327 -51.08 -136.39 -21.67
C ALA A 327 -51.49 -135.23 -22.62
N ALA A 328 -52.18 -135.46 -23.75
CA ALA A 328 -53.61 -135.77 -23.94
C ALA A 328 -54.56 -134.61 -23.57
N ASP A 329 -55.15 -134.03 -24.63
CA ASP A 329 -56.52 -133.53 -24.80
C ASP A 329 -57.17 -132.59 -23.78
N GLY A 330 -57.78 -131.53 -24.31
CA GLY A 330 -58.81 -130.76 -23.62
C GLY A 330 -59.08 -129.37 -24.20
N THR A 331 -59.78 -129.33 -25.36
CA THR A 331 -60.59 -128.23 -25.95
C THR A 331 -59.97 -126.84 -26.15
#